data_AF-A0A1B6HBJ3-F1
#
_entry.id   AF-A0A1B6HBJ3-F1
#
_cell.length_a   1.000
_cell.length_b   1.000
_cell.length_c   1.000
_cell.angle_alpha   90.00
_cell.angle_beta   90.00
_cell.angle_gamma   90.00
#
_symmetry.space_group_name_H-M   'P 1'
#
loop_
_entity.id
_entity.type
_entity.pdbx_description
1 polymer ?
#
loop_
_entity_poly.entity_id
_entity_poly.type
_entity_poly.pdbx_seq_one_letter_code
_entity_poly.pdbx_strand_id
1 'polypeptide(L)'
;MGELVTAADEYAKDPKLRPADIAQLREWLTKQPHLPQCITDEFLITILHSSEYSVEQSKHLLDTNITCRTNFTEFFSNRDPLAADKQAVWDYVNFWVSSRMTAD
;
A
#
# COMPACT_ATOMS: atom_id res chain seq x y z
N MET A 1 -5.54 4.53 20.07
CA MET A 1 -5.54 3.82 18.78
C MET A 1 -6.19 4.79 17.80
N GLY A 2 -5.47 5.31 16.82
CA GLY A 2 -6.01 6.32 15.90
C GLY A 2 -7.17 5.77 15.09
N GLU A 3 -8.10 6.63 14.69
CA GLU A 3 -9.17 6.25 13.77
C GLU A 3 -8.56 5.81 12.43
N LEU A 4 -9.12 4.75 11.84
CA LEU A 4 -8.70 4.29 10.52
C LEU A 4 -9.15 5.31 9.49
N VAL A 5 -8.22 5.73 8.64
CA VAL A 5 -8.49 6.63 7.53
C VAL A 5 -9.45 5.97 6.55
N THR A 6 -10.52 6.68 6.18
CA THR A 6 -11.51 6.18 5.22
C THR A 6 -11.23 6.70 3.82
N ALA A 7 -11.72 6.01 2.79
CA ALA A 7 -11.63 6.51 1.40
C ALA A 7 -12.25 7.91 1.24
N ALA A 8 -13.34 8.20 1.96
CA ALA A 8 -14.00 9.51 1.92
C ALA A 8 -13.10 10.64 2.42
N ASP A 9 -12.32 10.38 3.47
CA ASP A 9 -11.36 11.36 4.00
C ASP A 9 -10.24 11.66 2.99
N GLU A 10 -9.80 10.65 2.24
CA GLU A 10 -8.77 10.81 1.22
C GLU A 10 -9.27 11.60 0.00
N TYR A 11 -10.50 11.36 -0.45
CA TYR A 11 -11.12 12.19 -1.50
C TYR A 11 -11.30 13.66 -1.07
N ALA A 12 -11.52 13.93 0.22
CA ALA A 12 -11.65 15.29 0.73
C ALA A 12 -10.31 16.05 0.79
N LYS A 13 -9.19 15.34 1.01
CA LYS A 13 -7.85 15.93 1.13
C LYS A 13 -7.22 16.24 -0.22
N ASP A 14 -7.48 15.39 -1.22
CA ASP A 14 -6.73 15.40 -2.47
C ASP A 14 -7.63 15.66 -3.70
N PRO A 15 -7.54 16.85 -4.31
CA PRO A 15 -8.35 17.19 -5.48
C PRO A 15 -7.94 16.44 -6.75
N LYS A 16 -6.76 15.81 -6.80
CA LYS A 16 -6.31 15.03 -7.96
C LYS A 16 -6.90 13.62 -7.97
N LEU A 17 -7.40 13.14 -6.83
CA LEU A 17 -7.97 11.82 -6.69
C LEU A 17 -9.37 11.78 -7.30
N ARG A 18 -9.52 11.04 -8.40
CA ARG A 18 -10.81 10.93 -9.11
C ARG A 18 -11.47 9.59 -8.80
N PRO A 19 -12.75 9.57 -8.37
CA PRO A 19 -13.50 8.32 -8.18
C PRO A 19 -13.55 7.44 -9.45
N ALA A 20 -13.52 8.07 -10.63
CA ALA A 20 -13.51 7.37 -11.90
C ALA A 20 -12.25 6.50 -12.11
N ASP A 21 -11.10 6.91 -11.59
CA ASP A 21 -9.85 6.14 -11.73
C ASP A 21 -9.89 4.88 -10.86
N ILE A 22 -10.43 5.00 -9.65
CA ILE A 22 -10.66 3.85 -8.76
C ILE A 22 -11.68 2.88 -9.38
N ALA A 23 -12.75 3.39 -9.99
CA ALA A 23 -13.70 2.55 -10.71
C ALA A 23 -13.06 1.79 -11.88
N GLN A 24 -12.17 2.42 -12.65
CA GLN A 24 -11.42 1.75 -13.71
C GLN A 24 -10.49 0.66 -13.18
N LEU A 25 -9.80 0.92 -12.07
CA LEU A 25 -8.95 -0.08 -11.41
C LEU A 25 -9.76 -1.27 -10.88
N ARG A 26 -10.96 -1.01 -10.35
CA ARG A 26 -11.91 -2.05 -9.92
C ARG A 26 -12.37 -2.91 -11.08
N GLU A 27 -12.77 -2.30 -12.18
CA GLU A 27 -13.18 -3.04 -13.38
C GLU A 27 -12.02 -3.84 -13.98
N TRP A 28 -10.80 -3.32 -13.92
CA TRP A 28 -9.63 -4.06 -14.35
C TRP A 28 -9.34 -5.26 -13.44
N LEU A 29 -9.46 -5.10 -12.11
CA LEU A 29 -9.23 -6.16 -11.13
C LEU A 29 -10.18 -7.37 -11.32
N THR A 30 -11.45 -7.13 -11.66
CA THR A 30 -12.39 -8.24 -11.93
C THR A 30 -11.99 -9.09 -13.13
N LYS A 31 -11.18 -8.54 -14.05
CA LYS A 31 -10.64 -9.24 -15.22
C LYS A 31 -9.37 -10.02 -14.90
N GLN A 32 -8.77 -9.85 -13.72
CA GLN A 32 -7.52 -10.49 -13.30
C GLN A 32 -7.79 -11.54 -12.20
N PRO A 33 -8.12 -12.80 -12.55
CA PRO A 33 -8.48 -13.82 -11.56
C PRO A 33 -7.31 -14.28 -10.68
N HIS A 34 -6.07 -14.03 -11.09
CA HIS A 34 -4.88 -14.35 -10.28
C HIS A 34 -4.65 -13.34 -9.15
N LEU A 35 -5.27 -12.15 -9.23
CA LEU A 35 -5.14 -11.14 -8.19
C LEU A 35 -6.23 -11.31 -7.12
N PRO A 36 -5.93 -10.97 -5.85
CA PRO A 36 -6.92 -10.97 -4.78
C PRO A 36 -8.06 -10.00 -5.10
N GLN A 37 -9.30 -10.49 -4.97
CA GLN A 37 -10.49 -9.68 -5.23
C GLN A 37 -10.93 -8.84 -4.02
N CYS A 38 -10.44 -9.17 -2.82
CA CYS A 38 -10.75 -8.50 -1.56
C CYS A 38 -9.88 -7.27 -1.25
N ILE A 39 -9.37 -6.60 -2.28
CA ILE A 39 -8.61 -5.35 -2.11
C ILE A 39 -9.59 -4.24 -1.69
N THR A 40 -9.22 -3.35 -0.76
CA THR A 40 -10.07 -2.23 -0.32
C THR A 40 -9.86 -0.97 -1.16
N ASP A 41 -10.80 -0.04 -1.15
CA ASP A 41 -10.68 1.20 -1.94
C ASP A 41 -9.55 2.09 -1.39
N GLU A 42 -9.33 2.11 -0.08
CA GLU A 42 -8.22 2.81 0.57
C GLU A 42 -6.86 2.32 0.05
N PHE A 43 -6.73 1.01 -0.19
CA PHE A 43 -5.52 0.43 -0.75
C PHE A 43 -5.34 0.82 -2.22
N LEU A 44 -6.42 0.81 -3.01
CA LEU A 44 -6.37 1.27 -4.40
C LEU A 44 -6.00 2.75 -4.51
N ILE A 45 -6.52 3.59 -3.61
CA ILE A 45 -6.17 5.01 -3.50
C ILE A 45 -4.68 5.15 -3.20
N THR A 46 -4.14 4.37 -2.25
CA THR A 46 -2.71 4.38 -1.93
C THR A 46 -1.85 4.03 -3.15
N ILE A 47 -2.20 2.97 -3.87
CA ILE A 47 -1.51 2.55 -5.09
C ILE A 47 -1.57 3.64 -6.17
N LEU A 48 -2.74 4.25 -6.36
CA LEU A 48 -2.94 5.31 -7.34
C LEU A 48 -2.13 6.56 -7.00
N HIS A 49 -2.09 6.94 -5.73
CA HIS A 49 -1.25 8.02 -5.24
C HIS A 49 0.25 7.73 -5.45
N SER A 50 0.70 6.50 -5.14
CA SER A 50 2.09 6.07 -5.38
C SER A 50 2.50 6.06 -6.85
N SER A 51 1.55 6.02 -7.78
CA SER A 51 1.80 6.03 -9.23
C SER A 51 1.47 7.37 -9.88
N GLU A 52 1.48 8.46 -9.12
CA GLU A 52 1.19 9.83 -9.59
C GLU A 52 -0.16 9.92 -10.34
N TYR A 53 -1.18 9.21 -9.86
CA TYR A 53 -2.54 9.16 -10.42
C TYR A 53 -2.65 8.58 -11.83
N SER A 54 -1.62 7.89 -12.31
CA SER A 54 -1.66 7.17 -13.58
C SER A 54 -2.23 5.77 -13.41
N VAL A 55 -3.44 5.55 -13.94
CA VAL A 55 -4.14 4.24 -13.88
C VAL A 55 -3.30 3.09 -14.45
N GLU A 56 -2.60 3.31 -15.56
CA GLU A 56 -1.76 2.25 -16.16
C GLU A 56 -0.55 1.90 -15.28
N GLN A 57 0.11 2.90 -14.68
CA GLN A 57 1.21 2.66 -13.75
C GLN A 57 0.70 2.00 -12.46
N SER A 58 -0.49 2.37 -11.97
CA SER A 58 -1.13 1.73 -10.81
C SER A 58 -1.34 0.24 -11.03
N LYS A 59 -1.79 -0.19 -12.21
CA LYS A 59 -1.99 -1.61 -12.54
C LYS A 59 -0.69 -2.39 -12.43
N HIS A 60 0.38 -1.88 -13.03
CA HIS A 60 1.70 -2.49 -12.97
C HIS A 60 2.23 -2.54 -11.53
N LEU A 61 2.11 -1.44 -10.79
CA LEU A 61 2.53 -1.35 -9.40
C LEU A 61 1.78 -2.35 -8.51
N LEU A 62 0.47 -2.49 -8.70
CA LEU A 62 -0.37 -3.42 -7.95
C LEU A 62 0.01 -4.88 -8.22
N ASP A 63 0.13 -5.26 -9.50
CA ASP A 63 0.52 -6.61 -9.90
C ASP A 63 1.93 -6.96 -9.39
N THR A 64 2.88 -6.03 -9.51
CA THR A 64 4.23 -6.18 -8.95
C THR A 64 4.21 -6.32 -7.43
N ASN A 65 3.41 -5.52 -6.71
CA ASN A 65 3.33 -5.57 -5.26
C ASN A 65 2.86 -6.95 -4.78
N ILE A 66 1.81 -7.48 -5.40
CA ILE A 66 1.24 -8.78 -5.06
C ILE A 66 2.20 -9.90 -5.44
N THR A 67 2.79 -9.84 -6.63
CA THR A 67 3.79 -10.81 -7.10
C THR A 67 5.00 -10.89 -6.17
N CYS A 68 5.55 -9.75 -5.75
CA CYS A 68 6.66 -9.72 -4.80
C CYS A 68 6.28 -10.33 -3.44
N ARG A 69 5.08 -10.03 -2.93
CA ARG A 69 4.60 -10.60 -1.65
C ARG A 69 4.43 -12.12 -1.71
N THR A 70 4.01 -12.65 -2.86
CA THR A 70 3.83 -14.09 -3.07
C THR A 70 5.18 -14.80 -3.26
N ASN A 71 6.10 -14.20 -4.01
CA ASN A 71 7.36 -14.84 -4.35
C ASN A 71 8.42 -14.75 -3.25
N PHE A 72 8.47 -13.64 -2.50
CA PHE A 72 9.52 -13.40 -1.50
C PHE A 72 9.02 -13.63 -0.07
N THR A 73 8.66 -14.89 0.22
CA THR A 73 8.03 -15.26 1.49
C THR A 73 8.94 -15.02 2.70
N GLU A 74 10.25 -15.11 2.54
CA GLU A 74 11.25 -14.81 3.57
C GLU A 74 11.11 -13.39 4.17
N PHE A 75 10.65 -12.41 3.38
CA PHE A 75 10.39 -11.06 3.89
C PHE A 75 8.94 -10.86 4.33
N PHE A 76 8.00 -11.52 3.65
CA PHE A 76 6.59 -11.20 3.75
C PHE A 76 5.75 -12.20 4.55
N SER A 77 6.32 -13.33 4.97
CA SER A 77 5.72 -14.31 5.88
C SER A 77 6.23 -14.14 7.33
N ASN A 78 5.53 -14.73 8.30
CA ASN A 78 5.91 -14.74 9.72
C ASN A 78 6.36 -13.37 10.32
N ARG A 79 5.53 -12.33 10.13
CA ARG A 79 5.80 -10.95 10.57
C ARG A 79 5.46 -10.69 12.04
N ASP A 80 5.72 -11.64 12.92
CA ASP A 80 5.55 -11.41 14.37
C ASP A 80 6.69 -10.54 14.89
N PRO A 81 6.44 -9.29 15.32
CA PRO A 81 7.50 -8.41 15.82
C PRO A 81 8.18 -8.95 17.08
N LEU A 82 7.54 -9.85 17.85
CA LEU A 82 8.08 -10.43 19.08
C LEU A 82 8.93 -11.68 18.85
N ALA A 83 9.03 -12.17 17.61
CA ALA A 83 9.85 -13.31 17.28
C ALA A 83 11.35 -13.01 17.54
N ALA A 84 12.07 -14.02 18.04
CA ALA A 84 13.44 -13.87 18.53
C ALA A 84 14.42 -13.36 17.45
N ASP A 85 14.23 -13.78 16.20
CA ASP A 85 14.99 -13.32 15.03
C ASP A 85 14.85 -11.80 14.82
N LYS A 86 13.65 -11.25 15.00
CA LYS A 86 13.36 -9.82 14.79
C LYS A 86 13.74 -8.98 15.99
N GLN A 87 13.54 -9.49 17.21
CA GLN A 87 14.01 -8.83 18.43
C GLN A 87 15.54 -8.65 18.42
N ALA A 88 16.28 -9.67 17.97
CA ALA A 88 17.73 -9.55 17.81
C ALA A 88 18.13 -8.43 16.84
N VAL A 89 17.37 -8.20 15.75
CA VAL A 89 17.63 -7.09 14.82
C VAL A 89 17.35 -5.74 15.47
N TRP A 90 16.30 -5.63 16.29
CA TRP A 90 15.95 -4.38 16.99
C TRP A 90 17.03 -3.90 17.96
N ASP A 91 17.82 -4.81 18.54
CA ASP A 91 18.95 -4.44 19.41
C ASP A 91 20.06 -3.69 18.66
N TYR A 92 20.16 -3.86 17.35
CA TYR A 92 21.18 -3.21 16.51
C TYR A 92 20.62 -2.06 15.67
N VAL A 93 19.38 -2.18 15.18
CA VAL A 93 18.76 -1.20 14.27
C VAL A 93 18.08 -0.11 15.07
N ASN A 94 18.71 1.07 15.10
CA ASN A 94 18.11 2.27 15.66
C ASN A 94 17.39 3.05 14.56
N PHE A 95 16.06 2.96 14.51
CA PHE A 95 15.24 3.78 13.62
C PHE A 95 14.68 4.98 14.38
N TRP A 96 15.03 6.18 13.96
CA TRP A 96 14.49 7.42 14.54
C TRP A 96 13.52 8.06 13.55
N VAL A 97 12.27 8.22 13.96
CA VAL A 97 11.30 9.05 13.23
C VAL A 97 11.61 10.51 13.57
N SER A 98 12.00 11.29 12.57
CA SER A 98 12.18 12.73 12.75
C SER A 98 10.86 13.37 13.15
N SER A 99 10.90 14.26 14.14
CA SER A 99 9.73 15.02 14.62
C SER A 99 9.18 16.01 13.60
N ARG A 100 9.95 16.30 12.54
CA ARG A 100 9.56 17.15 11.42
C ARG A 100 10.13 16.62 10.11
N MET A 101 9.43 16.87 9.02
CA MET A 101 10.01 16.70 7.68
C MET A 101 11.17 17.68 7.52
N THR A 102 12.25 17.25 6.87
CA THR A 102 13.31 18.17 6.46
C THR A 102 12.71 19.21 5.52
N ALA A 103 13.06 20.49 5.70
CA ALA A 103 12.73 21.50 4.71
C ALA A 103 13.52 21.20 3.43
N ASP A 104 12.85 21.33 2.27
CA ASP A 104 13.43 21.12 0.95
C ASP A 104 14.58 22.10 0.64
#